data_AF-A0A6G0YEH1-F1
#
_entry.id   AF-A0A6G0YEH1-F1
#
_cell.length_a   1.000
_cell.length_b   1.000
_cell.length_c   1.000
_cell.angle_alpha   90.00
_cell.angle_beta   90.00
_cell.angle_gamma   90.00
#
_symmetry.space_group_name_H-M   'P 1'
#
loop_
_entity.id
_entity.type
_entity.pdbx_description
1 polymer ?
#
loop_
_entity_poly.entity_id
_entity_poly.type
_entity_poly.pdbx_seq_one_letter_code
_entity_poly.pdbx_strand_id
1 'polypeptide(L)'
;MATKFVVCLFLTCYVIVKNVESAKLQALPLPSYIGKGCLRDDPNLNECVVRKGAPVIDRIVKGDPKYRIPKLDPLVIPELTITQGTKQVGLTMTCKNCELHGLKETRFVKA
;
A
#
# COMPACT_ATOMS: atom_id res chain seq x y z
N MET A 1 13.20 -55.07 15.04
CA MET A 1 13.11 -54.25 13.80
C MET A 1 12.34 -52.92 14.01
N ALA A 2 11.39 -52.86 14.95
CA ALA A 2 10.60 -51.66 15.25
C ALA A 2 11.39 -50.47 15.85
N THR A 3 12.39 -50.71 16.69
CA THR A 3 13.13 -49.65 17.41
C THR A 3 13.89 -48.71 16.47
N LYS A 4 14.43 -49.22 15.35
CA LYS A 4 15.14 -48.41 14.35
C LYS A 4 14.19 -47.51 13.55
N PHE A 5 12.95 -47.97 13.33
CA PHE A 5 11.92 -47.20 12.61
C PHE A 5 11.41 -46.03 13.45
N VAL A 6 11.22 -46.26 14.74
CA VAL A 6 10.79 -45.24 15.71
C VAL A 6 11.85 -44.15 15.86
N VAL A 7 13.13 -44.52 15.98
CA VAL A 7 14.24 -43.55 16.07
C VAL A 7 14.37 -42.71 14.80
N CYS A 8 14.16 -43.31 13.62
CA CYS A 8 14.19 -42.59 12.35
C CYS A 8 13.06 -41.55 12.26
N LEU A 9 11.84 -41.89 12.71
CA LEU A 9 10.70 -40.97 12.77
C LEU A 9 10.93 -39.80 13.74
N PHE A 10 11.58 -40.03 14.89
CA PHE A 10 11.90 -38.95 15.82
C PHE A 10 13.01 -38.03 15.28
N LEU A 11 14.02 -38.58 14.60
CA LEU A 11 15.09 -37.79 14.01
C LEU A 11 14.61 -36.94 12.83
N THR A 12 13.73 -37.48 11.97
CA THR A 12 13.18 -36.71 10.86
C THR A 12 12.25 -35.60 11.34
N CYS A 13 11.43 -35.84 12.37
CA CYS A 13 10.64 -34.78 13.02
C CYS A 13 11.53 -33.68 13.63
N TYR A 14 12.64 -34.04 14.27
CA TYR A 14 13.57 -33.05 14.85
C TYR A 14 14.17 -32.12 13.79
N VAL A 15 14.52 -32.66 12.61
CA VAL A 15 15.08 -31.87 11.49
C VAL A 15 14.04 -30.95 10.85
N ILE A 16 12.78 -31.40 10.70
CA ILE A 16 11.71 -30.59 10.10
C ILE A 16 11.35 -29.39 10.99
N VAL A 17 11.33 -29.56 12.32
CA VAL A 17 11.00 -28.48 13.28
C VAL A 17 12.06 -27.37 13.30
N LYS A 18 13.32 -27.67 12.97
CA LYS A 18 14.41 -26.67 12.95
C LYS A 18 14.43 -25.78 11.69
N ASN A 19 13.77 -26.18 10.61
CA ASN A 19 13.85 -25.48 9.31
C ASN A 19 12.64 -24.58 8.99
N VAL A 20 11.75 -24.34 9.94
CA VAL A 20 10.70 -23.30 9.80
C VAL A 20 11.29 -21.95 10.21
N GLU A 21 12.15 -21.39 9.35
CA GLU A 21 12.44 -19.96 9.41
C GLU A 21 11.20 -19.23 8.94
N SER A 22 10.46 -18.70 9.91
CA SER A 22 9.34 -17.81 9.64
C SER A 22 9.85 -16.61 8.86
N ALA A 23 9.47 -16.48 7.59
CA ALA A 23 9.71 -15.29 6.80
C ALA A 23 9.04 -14.10 7.50
N LYS A 24 9.83 -13.30 8.22
CA LYS A 24 9.36 -12.08 8.89
C LYS A 24 8.93 -11.11 7.79
N LEU A 25 7.63 -10.87 7.65
CA LEU A 25 7.11 -9.81 6.78
C LEU A 25 7.69 -8.48 7.26
N GLN A 26 8.67 -7.93 6.53
CA GLN A 26 9.30 -6.65 6.85
C GLN A 26 8.33 -5.53 6.49
N ALA A 27 7.33 -5.30 7.34
CA ALA A 27 6.46 -4.13 7.24
C ALA A 27 7.29 -2.87 7.57
N LEU A 28 7.31 -1.90 6.65
CA LEU A 28 7.92 -0.61 6.91
C LEU A 28 7.17 0.09 8.06
N PRO A 29 7.88 0.74 9.00
CA PRO A 29 7.22 1.52 10.04
C PRO A 29 6.50 2.72 9.41
N LEU A 30 5.54 3.28 10.11
CA LEU A 30 4.83 4.48 9.63
C LEU A 30 5.83 5.63 9.35
N PRO A 31 5.69 6.36 8.22
CA PRO A 31 6.54 7.50 7.94
C PRO A 31 6.48 8.56 9.05
N SER A 32 7.62 9.19 9.34
CA SER A 32 7.74 10.19 10.41
C SER A 32 6.84 11.40 10.21
N TYR A 33 6.54 11.78 8.96
CA TYR A 33 5.67 12.91 8.64
C TYR A 33 4.18 12.69 8.96
N ILE A 34 3.75 11.45 9.20
CA ILE A 34 2.39 11.14 9.70
C ILE A 34 2.34 11.28 11.23
N GLY A 35 3.50 11.11 11.90
CA GLY A 35 3.60 11.11 13.36
C GLY A 35 2.89 9.90 13.98
N LYS A 36 2.25 10.11 15.14
CA LYS A 36 1.36 9.09 15.72
C LYS A 36 0.05 9.05 14.92
N GLY A 37 -0.20 7.91 14.28
CA GLY A 37 -1.47 7.64 13.60
C GLY A 37 -2.68 7.63 14.56
N CYS A 38 -3.88 7.54 14.01
CA CYS A 38 -5.11 7.47 14.78
C CYS A 38 -5.31 6.08 15.39
N LEU A 39 -5.88 6.03 16.59
CA LEU A 39 -6.27 4.78 17.24
C LEU A 39 -7.53 4.23 16.56
N ARG A 40 -7.61 2.91 16.41
CA ARG A 40 -8.72 2.26 15.71
C ARG A 40 -10.05 2.39 16.45
N ASP A 41 -9.97 2.49 17.77
CA ASP A 41 -11.06 2.55 18.74
C ASP A 41 -11.34 3.99 19.21
N ASP A 42 -10.74 5.00 18.58
CA ASP A 42 -11.03 6.41 18.88
C ASP A 42 -12.49 6.73 18.49
N PRO A 43 -13.35 7.17 19.44
CA PRO A 43 -14.73 7.55 19.12
C PRO A 43 -14.82 8.73 18.14
N ASN A 44 -13.73 9.49 17.95
CA ASN A 44 -13.61 10.59 17.01
C ASN A 44 -12.62 10.29 15.86
N LEU A 45 -12.54 9.04 15.42
CA LEU A 45 -11.61 8.59 14.39
C LEU A 45 -11.63 9.47 13.12
N ASN A 46 -12.82 9.84 12.62
CA ASN A 46 -12.95 10.64 11.40
C ASN A 46 -12.29 12.02 11.55
N GLU A 47 -12.50 12.69 12.68
CA GLU A 47 -11.85 13.97 13.02
C GLU A 47 -10.32 13.80 13.10
N CYS A 48 -9.88 12.72 13.74
CA CYS A 48 -8.45 12.41 13.85
C CYS A 48 -7.81 12.24 12.46
N VAL A 49 -8.44 11.48 11.56
CA VAL A 49 -7.93 11.22 10.21
C VAL A 49 -7.84 12.51 9.40
N VAL A 50 -8.84 13.38 9.46
CA VAL A 50 -8.79 14.68 8.77
C VAL A 50 -7.64 15.53 9.31
N ARG A 51 -7.55 15.68 10.63
CA ARG A 51 -6.51 16.49 11.31
C ARG A 51 -5.10 15.99 11.04
N LYS A 52 -4.89 14.66 11.00
CA LYS A 52 -3.58 14.04 10.79
C LYS A 52 -3.22 13.88 9.32
N GLY A 53 -4.20 13.60 8.46
CA GLY A 53 -4.00 13.32 7.05
C GLY A 53 -3.84 14.56 6.18
N ALA A 54 -4.56 15.65 6.47
CA ALA A 54 -4.46 16.89 5.70
C ALA A 54 -3.01 17.41 5.55
N PRO A 55 -2.21 17.57 6.62
CA PRO A 55 -0.83 18.07 6.48
C PRO A 55 0.13 17.07 5.81
N VAL A 56 -0.25 15.79 5.72
CA VAL A 56 0.59 14.76 5.09
C VAL A 56 0.62 14.94 3.57
N ILE A 57 -0.41 15.55 2.97
CA ILE A 57 -0.47 15.79 1.53
C ILE A 57 0.74 16.56 1.02
N ASP A 58 1.16 17.63 1.70
CA ASP A 58 2.31 18.45 1.28
C ASP A 58 3.63 17.67 1.15
N ARG A 59 3.73 16.53 1.85
CA ARG A 59 4.88 15.62 1.77
C ARG A 59 4.65 14.53 0.73
N ILE A 60 3.52 13.85 0.78
CA ILE A 60 3.26 12.68 -0.06
C ILE A 60 3.19 13.03 -1.55
N VAL A 61 2.76 14.26 -1.90
CA VAL A 61 2.66 14.68 -3.31
C VAL A 61 4.02 14.79 -4.01
N LYS A 62 5.09 14.98 -3.25
CA LYS A 62 6.47 15.00 -3.76
C LYS A 62 7.01 13.60 -4.04
N GLY A 63 6.30 12.56 -3.60
CA GLY A 63 6.73 11.17 -3.62
C GLY A 63 7.56 10.78 -2.41
N ASP A 64 7.63 9.48 -2.16
CA ASP A 64 8.47 8.85 -1.16
C ASP A 64 8.94 7.47 -1.67
N PRO A 65 10.14 7.39 -2.27
CA PRO A 65 10.68 6.15 -2.82
C PRO A 65 10.84 5.02 -1.79
N LYS A 66 11.08 5.36 -0.52
CA LYS A 66 11.22 4.36 0.55
C LYS A 66 9.91 3.59 0.75
N TYR A 67 8.78 4.27 0.58
CA TYR A 67 7.44 3.69 0.66
C TYR A 67 6.84 3.38 -0.71
N ARG A 68 7.64 3.45 -1.78
CA ARG A 68 7.22 3.20 -3.18
C ARG A 68 6.10 4.14 -3.63
N ILE A 69 6.09 5.36 -3.11
CA ILE A 69 5.13 6.40 -3.49
C ILE A 69 5.79 7.22 -4.61
N PRO A 70 5.26 7.22 -5.84
CA PRO A 70 5.77 8.05 -6.91
C PRO A 70 5.45 9.52 -6.64
N LYS A 71 6.04 10.44 -7.41
CA LYS A 71 5.59 11.84 -7.43
C LYS A 71 4.12 11.88 -7.85
N LEU A 72 3.28 12.53 -7.05
CA LEU A 72 1.83 12.59 -7.27
C LEU A 72 1.38 13.92 -7.85
N ASP A 73 2.21 14.97 -7.80
CA ASP A 73 1.84 16.27 -8.36
C ASP A 73 3.03 16.97 -9.09
N PRO A 74 3.06 16.96 -10.44
CA PRO A 74 2.18 16.16 -11.30
C PRO A 74 2.44 14.67 -11.18
N LEU A 75 1.37 13.88 -11.24
CA LEU A 75 1.44 12.43 -11.46
C LEU A 75 1.48 12.17 -12.97
N VAL A 76 2.58 11.57 -13.44
CA VAL A 76 2.74 11.21 -14.85
C VAL A 76 2.17 9.81 -15.09
N ILE A 77 1.18 9.72 -15.98
CA ILE A 77 0.59 8.47 -16.45
C ILE A 77 1.10 8.20 -17.87
N PRO A 78 1.92 7.16 -18.10
CA PRO A 78 2.50 6.91 -19.41
C PRO A 78 1.48 6.69 -20.53
N GLU A 79 0.38 5.98 -20.22
CA GLU A 79 -0.72 5.79 -21.14
C GLU A 79 -2.04 5.61 -20.37
N LEU A 80 -3.07 6.34 -20.79
CA LEU A 80 -4.43 6.22 -20.30
C LEU A 80 -5.36 6.08 -21.50
N THR A 81 -6.06 4.95 -21.60
CA THR A 81 -7.08 4.72 -22.63
C THR A 81 -8.46 4.72 -21.99
N ILE A 82 -9.33 5.60 -22.47
CA ILE A 82 -10.72 5.73 -22.04
C ILE A 82 -11.61 5.32 -23.21
N THR A 83 -12.42 4.29 -23.00
CA THR A 83 -13.39 3.81 -23.99
C THR A 83 -14.79 4.01 -23.43
N GLN A 84 -15.64 4.74 -24.16
CA GLN A 84 -17.00 5.10 -23.78
C GLN A 84 -17.96 4.84 -24.94
N GLY A 85 -19.21 4.48 -24.64
CA GLY A 85 -20.26 4.26 -25.64
C GLY A 85 -20.54 2.78 -25.98
N THR A 86 -21.33 2.57 -27.03
CA THR A 86 -21.81 1.26 -27.49
C THR A 86 -21.13 0.83 -28.78
N LYS A 87 -21.54 -0.34 -29.31
CA LYS A 87 -21.07 -0.82 -30.61
C LYS A 87 -21.50 0.06 -31.79
N GLN A 88 -22.65 0.73 -31.70
CA GLN A 88 -23.14 1.59 -32.79
C GLN A 88 -22.55 3.01 -32.72
N VAL A 89 -22.30 3.54 -31.53
CA VAL A 89 -21.67 4.85 -31.31
C VAL A 89 -20.76 4.77 -30.10
N GLY A 90 -19.46 4.95 -30.32
CA GLY A 90 -18.45 4.90 -29.27
C GLY A 90 -17.30 5.88 -29.49
N LEU A 91 -16.61 6.20 -28.40
CA LEU A 91 -15.44 7.06 -28.34
C LEU A 91 -14.31 6.30 -27.65
N THR A 92 -13.15 6.25 -28.30
CA THR A 92 -11.90 5.81 -27.68
C THR A 92 -10.94 7.01 -27.64
N MET A 93 -10.51 7.37 -26.45
CA MET A 93 -9.51 8.41 -26.22
C MET A 93 -8.27 7.77 -25.61
N THR A 94 -7.13 7.93 -26.28
CA THR A 94 -5.82 7.49 -25.75
C THR A 94 -4.98 8.73 -25.47
N CYS A 95 -4.61 8.91 -24.21
CA CYS A 95 -3.70 9.94 -23.77
C CYS A 95 -2.35 9.29 -23.42
N LYS A 96 -1.25 9.87 -23.92
CA LYS A 96 0.13 9.41 -23.67
C LYS A 96 0.88 10.46 -22.88
N ASN A 97 1.64 10.02 -21.87
CA ASN A 97 2.38 10.88 -20.95
C ASN A 97 1.50 11.99 -20.35
N CYS A 98 0.31 11.60 -19.88
CA CYS A 98 -0.65 12.53 -19.28
C CYS A 98 -0.14 12.97 -17.91
N GLU A 99 -0.27 14.25 -17.59
CA GLU A 99 0.02 14.76 -16.26
C GLU A 99 -1.28 15.06 -15.52
N LEU A 100 -1.43 14.46 -14.34
CA LEU A 100 -2.49 14.79 -13.41
C LEU A 100 -1.96 15.78 -12.37
N HIS A 101 -2.54 16.97 -12.33
CA HIS A 101 -2.25 18.04 -11.39
C HIS A 101 -3.40 18.21 -10.39
N GLY A 102 -3.16 18.84 -9.24
CA GLY A 102 -4.24 19.20 -8.31
C GLY A 102 -4.31 18.34 -7.04
N LEU A 103 -3.44 17.34 -6.91
CA LEU A 103 -3.41 16.42 -5.76
C LEU A 103 -2.97 17.16 -4.49
N LYS A 104 -2.11 18.17 -4.62
CA LYS A 104 -1.68 19.04 -3.51
C LYS A 104 -2.83 19.86 -2.93
N GLU A 105 -3.83 20.20 -3.74
CA GLU A 105 -4.99 21.01 -3.36
C GLU A 105 -6.14 20.19 -2.76
N THR A 106 -5.96 18.87 -2.63
CA THR A 106 -6.96 17.95 -2.06
C THR A 106 -7.33 18.36 -0.65
N ARG A 107 -8.64 18.47 -0.38
CA ARG A 107 -9.18 18.72 0.97
C ARG A 107 -9.66 17.44 1.61
N PHE A 108 -9.20 17.20 2.84
CA PHE A 108 -9.66 16.09 3.67
C PHE A 108 -11.01 16.47 4.27
N VAL A 109 -12.02 15.66 3.99
CA VAL A 109 -13.36 15.80 4.55
C VAL A 109 -13.62 14.62 5.46
N LYS A 110 -14.31 14.86 6.58
CA LYS A 110 -14.78 13.77 7.44
C LYS A 110 -15.85 12.98 6.68
N ALA A 111 -15.77 11.66 6.78
CA ALA A 111 -16.82 10.75 6.31
C ALA A 111 -18.06 10.85 7.19
#